data_AF-A0A6S6QYK9-F1
#
_entry.id   AF-A0A6S6QYK9-F1
#
_cell.length_a   1.000
_cell.length_b   1.000
_cell.length_c   1.000
_cell.angle_alpha   90.00
_cell.angle_beta   90.00
_cell.angle_gamma   90.00
#
_symmetry.space_group_name_H-M   'P 1'
#
loop_
_entity.id
_entity.type
_entity.pdbx_description
1 polymer ?
#
loop_
_entity_poly.entity_id
_entity_poly.type
_entity_poly.pdbx_seq_one_letter_code
_entity_poly.pdbx_strand_id
1 'polypeptide(L)'
;MLRSKYVNENKRNKRDLIIIMAEEQVKALEKGDIESFMQWFRVDPYEEYYVKRWFSGYTVKVVNPKDCVMQSLQINEHSDCLYDVLLLIALHYEKYDTEIAIFQYKVKYNSELENISIIDSYISLKNENQFYNPLVNKRNVNGNIETNKKLLFSSIQENSIKWWKDEEIIDLCKNSRETIKANLYTRSITKSVRFRNTHPEIDCAAILSDMMSYRSAALAYFFKSGSIEELIMNVHEFAKINMKLRTSEVGNQTGYTYTVQELSLLPQHNIDELYALKKEKLPVEASCVEITNFYINMLRLGGMKSENIFVTIQPFHYLTYFKIGNSYYIENTNEIMRMSPKRLYGDTDVSRIVSPIYYLDASGQTNIPKEVLSNLYKKYEEGIPIFKLPEASSKQNILPFEADKDINVNNCVTPMELHKRFKKYVFEMSMKHPDSPFTWAIYSYQTLMVKKPQVYILSSLKSQEVKMLSSKLNTLEVILDWIRGNIKEGSIFLEEERIMTADQTIRHKKGSPKDKAMLLSVLSYFNCISEESEVIVTDIGAYAVLYKNSKYNIFDCNTLTQVNEIEGSVIVAFSRENNWNVWESASEYELNEK
;
A
#
# COMPACT_ATOMS: atom_id res chain seq x y z
N MET A 1 45.68 17.20 26.07
CA MET A 1 46.97 16.64 26.56
C MET A 1 46.93 16.43 28.08
N LEU A 2 45.91 15.72 28.59
CA LEU A 2 45.76 15.24 29.98
C LEU A 2 44.92 13.94 29.98
N ARG A 3 45.29 12.99 29.10
CA ARG A 3 44.77 11.61 29.03
C ARG A 3 45.91 10.70 28.59
N SER A 4 46.91 10.47 29.45
CA SER A 4 47.94 9.45 29.16
C SER A 4 48.74 9.04 30.41
N LYS A 5 48.08 8.70 31.52
CA LYS A 5 48.77 8.09 32.66
C LYS A 5 47.80 7.34 33.56
N TYR A 6 47.24 6.25 33.03
CA TYR A 6 46.72 5.07 33.74
C TYR A 6 46.36 4.02 32.67
N VAL A 7 47.38 3.42 32.07
CA VAL A 7 47.23 2.25 31.19
C VAL A 7 48.23 1.23 31.67
N ASN A 8 47.80 0.43 32.64
CA ASN A 8 48.11 -0.99 32.68
C ASN A 8 47.15 -1.70 33.63
N GLU A 9 46.65 -2.84 33.14
CA GLU A 9 46.05 -3.94 33.91
C GLU A 9 44.61 -3.75 34.40
N ASN A 10 43.71 -3.54 33.45
CA ASN A 10 42.57 -4.43 33.26
C ASN A 10 42.08 -4.22 31.84
N LYS A 11 42.31 -5.20 30.94
CA LYS A 11 41.54 -5.25 29.69
C LYS A 11 40.08 -5.24 30.11
N ARG A 12 39.40 -4.10 29.99
CA ARG A 12 37.98 -4.00 30.34
C ARG A 12 37.29 -5.11 29.56
N ASN A 13 36.62 -5.99 30.29
CA ASN A 13 35.93 -7.09 29.66
C ASN A 13 34.92 -6.46 28.69
N LYS A 14 34.89 -6.93 27.44
CA LYS A 14 34.02 -6.37 26.40
C LYS A 14 32.55 -6.41 26.84
N ARG A 15 32.17 -7.41 27.64
CA ARG A 15 30.86 -7.50 28.30
C ARG A 15 30.61 -6.34 29.27
N ASP A 16 31.61 -5.92 30.04
CA ASP A 16 31.49 -4.78 30.98
C ASP A 16 31.21 -3.48 30.22
N LEU A 17 31.83 -3.27 29.04
CA LEU A 17 31.54 -2.12 28.20
C LEU A 17 30.09 -2.11 27.71
N ILE A 18 29.55 -3.28 27.33
CA ILE A 18 28.15 -3.42 26.91
C ILE A 18 27.19 -3.17 28.09
N ILE A 19 27.54 -3.63 29.29
CA ILE A 19 26.77 -3.34 30.51
C ILE A 19 26.76 -1.83 30.79
N ILE A 20 27.93 -1.17 30.73
CA ILE A 20 28.03 0.29 30.89
C ILE A 20 27.17 1.02 29.86
N MET A 21 27.22 0.62 28.59
CA MET A 21 26.36 1.19 27.55
C MET A 21 24.88 1.05 27.89
N ALA A 22 24.43 -0.14 28.34
CA ALA A 22 23.05 -0.36 28.72
C ALA A 22 22.63 0.51 29.92
N GLU A 23 23.46 0.61 30.96
CA GLU A 23 23.23 1.47 32.12
C GLU A 23 23.17 2.96 31.75
N GLU A 24 24.04 3.41 30.85
CA GLU A 24 24.02 4.78 30.35
C GLU A 24 22.77 5.07 29.52
N GLN A 25 22.32 4.12 28.69
CA GLN A 25 21.06 4.25 27.97
C GLN A 25 19.85 4.36 28.90
N VAL A 26 19.79 3.57 29.98
CA VAL A 26 18.74 3.67 31.01
C VAL A 26 18.72 5.08 31.62
N LYS A 27 19.89 5.58 32.06
CA LYS A 27 20.01 6.93 32.63
C LYS A 27 19.65 8.03 31.63
N ALA A 28 20.01 7.84 30.36
CA ALA A 28 19.67 8.79 29.30
C ALA A 28 18.16 8.84 29.07
N LEU A 29 17.48 7.69 29.03
CA LEU A 29 16.02 7.59 28.91
C LEU A 29 15.30 8.27 30.08
N GLU A 30 15.74 8.01 31.31
CA GLU A 30 15.20 8.62 32.53
C GLU A 30 15.33 10.16 32.51
N LYS A 31 16.47 10.67 32.02
CA LYS A 31 16.74 12.11 31.93
C LYS A 31 16.14 12.78 30.69
N GLY A 32 15.66 12.02 29.71
CA GLY A 32 15.31 12.55 28.39
C GLY A 32 16.52 13.14 27.63
N ASP A 33 17.73 12.63 27.87
CA ASP A 33 18.97 13.08 27.22
C ASP A 33 19.28 12.26 25.96
N ILE A 34 18.80 12.78 24.82
CA ILE A 34 18.95 12.12 23.52
C ILE A 34 20.42 11.99 23.08
N GLU A 35 21.28 12.95 23.41
CA GLU A 35 22.67 12.95 22.96
C GLU A 35 23.47 11.88 23.72
N SER A 36 23.25 11.76 25.03
CA SER A 36 23.83 10.67 25.83
C SER A 36 23.31 9.29 25.42
N PHE A 37 22.07 9.19 24.95
CA PHE A 37 21.53 7.94 24.40
C PHE A 37 22.20 7.58 23.06
N MET A 38 22.33 8.57 22.17
CA MET A 38 22.82 8.40 20.81
C MET A 38 24.35 8.27 20.69
N GLN A 39 25.12 8.64 21.72
CA GLN A 39 26.60 8.59 21.69
C GLN A 39 27.16 7.19 21.33
N TRP A 40 26.41 6.13 21.62
CA TRP A 40 26.75 4.73 21.38
C TRP A 40 26.43 4.26 19.96
N PHE A 41 25.62 5.00 19.21
CA PHE A 41 25.16 4.60 17.88
C PHE A 41 26.15 5.05 16.79
N ARG A 42 26.51 4.12 15.91
CA ARG A 42 27.25 4.32 14.66
C ARG A 42 26.49 3.64 13.53
N VAL A 43 25.22 3.97 13.45
CA VAL A 43 24.27 3.50 12.44
C VAL A 43 24.23 4.50 11.28
N ASP A 44 23.54 4.14 10.21
CA ASP A 44 23.30 5.10 9.13
C ASP A 44 22.38 6.26 9.59
N PRO A 45 22.38 7.41 8.90
CA PRO A 45 21.58 8.57 9.30
C PRO A 45 20.06 8.33 9.37
N TYR A 46 19.54 7.31 8.68
CA TYR A 46 18.12 6.97 8.75
C TYR A 46 17.81 6.22 10.04
N GLU A 47 18.56 5.18 10.37
CA GLU A 47 18.38 4.51 11.66
C GLU A 47 18.54 5.50 12.82
N GLU A 48 19.55 6.39 12.71
CA GLU A 48 19.76 7.47 13.68
C GLU A 48 18.50 8.34 13.85
N TYR A 49 17.86 8.74 12.75
CA TYR A 49 16.63 9.52 12.77
C TYR A 49 15.48 8.80 13.49
N TYR A 50 15.28 7.51 13.24
CA TYR A 50 14.19 6.74 13.87
C TYR A 50 14.44 6.47 15.34
N VAL A 51 15.67 6.18 15.72
CA VAL A 51 16.04 6.02 17.13
C VAL A 51 15.81 7.34 17.86
N LYS A 52 16.25 8.47 17.28
CA LYS A 52 16.01 9.81 17.83
C LYS A 52 14.52 10.14 17.93
N ARG A 53 13.74 9.81 16.91
CA ARG A 53 12.29 10.04 16.89
C ARG A 53 11.58 9.19 17.92
N TRP A 54 11.93 7.91 18.04
CA TRP A 54 11.40 7.00 19.05
C TRP A 54 11.70 7.55 20.44
N PHE A 55 12.97 7.88 20.72
CA PHE A 55 13.39 8.48 21.98
C PHE A 55 12.56 9.73 22.26
N SER A 56 12.55 10.69 21.33
CA SER A 56 11.77 11.92 21.48
C SER A 56 10.30 11.66 21.76
N GLY A 57 9.66 10.70 21.07
CA GLY A 57 8.25 10.38 21.26
C GLY A 57 7.93 9.83 22.65
N TYR A 58 8.79 8.94 23.17
CA TYR A 58 8.53 8.21 24.42
C TYR A 58 9.23 8.77 25.65
N THR A 59 10.19 9.70 25.50
CA THR A 59 10.94 10.24 26.63
C THR A 59 11.08 11.76 26.68
N VAL A 60 10.61 12.51 25.67
CA VAL A 60 10.76 13.97 25.63
C VAL A 60 9.47 14.72 25.24
N LYS A 61 8.95 14.46 24.04
CA LYS A 61 7.85 15.21 23.39
C LYS A 61 6.53 15.06 24.16
N VAL A 62 6.25 13.87 24.69
CA VAL A 62 4.98 13.60 25.37
C VAL A 62 5.13 13.74 26.87
N VAL A 63 5.89 12.86 27.53
CA VAL A 63 6.25 12.92 28.96
C VAL A 63 7.54 12.12 29.19
N ASN A 64 8.45 12.61 30.05
CA ASN A 64 9.63 11.85 30.48
C ASN A 64 9.22 10.72 31.43
N PRO A 65 9.81 9.51 31.33
CA PRO A 65 9.62 8.47 32.34
C PRO A 65 10.02 9.01 33.71
N LYS A 66 9.23 8.68 34.73
CA LYS A 66 9.56 8.94 36.13
C LYS A 66 10.72 8.05 36.60
N ASP A 67 10.76 6.83 36.08
CA ASP A 67 11.78 5.83 36.39
C ASP A 67 11.99 4.91 35.17
N CYS A 68 13.21 4.43 35.02
CA CYS A 68 13.62 3.50 33.96
C CYS A 68 14.37 2.33 34.60
N VAL A 69 13.85 1.11 34.47
CA VAL A 69 14.43 -0.08 35.10
C VAL A 69 14.87 -1.08 34.04
N MET A 70 16.17 -1.42 34.02
CA MET A 70 16.67 -2.52 33.20
C MET A 70 16.15 -3.86 33.73
N GLN A 71 15.25 -4.50 32.99
CA GLN A 71 14.66 -5.79 33.37
C GLN A 71 15.55 -6.98 32.98
N SER A 72 16.20 -6.90 31.83
CA SER A 72 17.04 -7.98 31.31
C SER A 72 18.08 -7.44 30.34
N LEU A 73 19.26 -8.06 30.38
CA LEU A 73 20.34 -7.86 29.42
C LEU A 73 20.89 -9.23 29.02
N GLN A 74 20.75 -9.58 27.74
CA GLN A 74 21.33 -10.79 27.16
C GLN A 74 22.39 -10.38 26.15
N ILE A 75 23.58 -10.99 26.23
CA ILE A 75 24.73 -10.70 25.38
C ILE A 75 25.19 -12.01 24.74
N ASN A 76 24.97 -12.13 23.44
CA ASN A 76 25.40 -13.27 22.64
C ASN A 76 26.60 -12.85 21.79
N GLU A 77 27.72 -13.53 21.96
CA GLU A 77 28.95 -13.25 21.19
C GLU A 77 28.94 -14.08 19.91
N HIS A 78 29.02 -13.41 18.75
CA HIS A 78 29.13 -14.06 17.44
C HIS A 78 30.59 -14.22 17.01
N SER A 79 31.41 -13.22 17.34
CA SER A 79 32.84 -13.22 17.10
C SER A 79 33.53 -12.32 18.13
N ASP A 80 34.86 -12.32 18.15
CA ASP A 80 35.67 -11.49 19.06
C ASP A 80 35.35 -9.99 18.97
N CYS A 81 34.69 -9.52 17.92
CA CYS A 81 34.37 -8.11 17.73
C CYS A 81 32.88 -7.83 17.52
N LEU A 82 32.00 -8.83 17.56
CA LEU A 82 30.58 -8.67 17.24
C LEU A 82 29.68 -9.38 18.24
N TYR A 83 28.70 -8.64 18.77
CA TYR A 83 27.77 -9.09 19.78
C TYR A 83 26.33 -8.78 19.35
N ASP A 84 25.43 -9.72 19.58
CA ASP A 84 23.99 -9.47 19.60
C ASP A 84 23.56 -9.20 21.04
N VAL A 85 22.93 -8.05 21.26
CA VAL A 85 22.50 -7.60 22.58
C VAL A 85 21.00 -7.43 22.59
N LEU A 86 20.33 -8.08 23.54
CA LEU A 86 18.92 -7.89 23.82
C LEU A 86 18.79 -7.18 25.18
N LEU A 87 18.30 -5.96 25.17
CA LEU A 87 18.13 -5.10 26.34
C LEU A 87 16.64 -4.78 26.53
N LEU A 88 16.11 -5.11 27.71
CA LEU A 88 14.73 -4.80 28.10
C LEU A 88 14.74 -3.72 29.18
N ILE A 89 14.05 -2.61 28.92
CA ILE A 89 13.92 -1.50 29.86
C ILE A 89 12.44 -1.23 30.11
N ALA A 90 12.02 -1.30 31.37
CA ALA A 90 10.71 -0.81 31.79
C ALA A 90 10.76 0.71 31.95
N LEU A 91 9.85 1.40 31.29
CA LEU A 91 9.64 2.84 31.32
C LEU A 91 8.40 3.09 32.18
N HIS A 92 8.60 3.62 33.38
CA HIS A 92 7.52 3.94 34.30
C HIS A 92 7.13 5.40 34.16
N TYR A 93 5.88 5.65 33.79
CA TYR A 93 5.35 7.00 33.64
C TYR A 93 4.43 7.35 34.82
N GLU A 94 4.32 8.63 35.13
CA GLU A 94 3.44 9.09 36.23
C GLU A 94 1.95 8.93 35.89
N LYS A 95 1.57 9.23 34.64
CA LYS A 95 0.18 9.26 34.17
C LYS A 95 -0.17 8.15 33.19
N TYR A 96 0.82 7.38 32.78
CA TYR A 96 0.68 6.33 31.76
C TYR A 96 1.06 4.97 32.32
N ASP A 97 0.59 3.91 31.67
CA ASP A 97 0.93 2.53 31.97
C ASP A 97 2.43 2.31 31.76
N THR A 98 3.00 1.35 32.49
CA THR A 98 4.39 0.93 32.27
C THR A 98 4.54 0.33 30.88
N GLU A 99 5.54 0.80 30.15
CA GLU A 99 5.92 0.25 28.85
C GLU A 99 7.28 -0.44 28.96
N ILE A 100 7.42 -1.63 28.40
CA ILE A 100 8.68 -2.36 28.26
C ILE A 100 9.23 -2.07 26.87
N ALA A 101 10.29 -1.28 26.81
CA ALA A 101 11.09 -1.09 25.61
C ALA A 101 12.04 -2.28 25.43
N ILE A 102 11.94 -2.94 24.28
CA ILE A 102 12.81 -4.03 23.87
C ILE A 102 13.74 -3.51 22.79
N PHE A 103 15.02 -3.47 23.12
CA PHE A 103 16.09 -3.09 22.23
C PHE A 103 16.88 -4.31 21.80
N GLN A 104 17.01 -4.50 20.50
CA GLN A 104 17.85 -5.52 19.88
C GLN A 104 18.97 -4.81 19.13
N TYR A 105 20.21 -4.97 19.56
CA TYR A 105 21.37 -4.31 18.97
C TYR A 105 22.34 -5.31 18.38
N LYS A 106 22.99 -4.92 17.27
CA LYS A 106 24.31 -5.47 16.94
C LYS A 106 25.37 -4.49 17.39
N VAL A 107 26.27 -4.97 18.25
CA VAL A 107 27.32 -4.16 18.86
C VAL A 107 28.67 -4.62 18.35
N LYS A 108 29.43 -3.69 17.79
CA LYS A 108 30.79 -3.90 17.30
C LYS A 108 31.80 -3.33 18.28
N TYR A 109 32.77 -4.16 18.67
CA TYR A 109 33.94 -3.74 19.44
C TYR A 109 35.08 -3.33 18.51
N ASN A 110 35.66 -2.16 18.76
CA ASN A 110 36.87 -1.70 18.09
C ASN A 110 38.07 -1.87 19.04
N SER A 111 38.98 -2.78 18.68
CA SER A 111 40.16 -3.08 19.49
C SER A 111 41.19 -1.95 19.55
N GLU A 112 41.25 -1.09 18.53
CA GLU A 112 42.21 0.03 18.49
C GLU A 112 41.77 1.18 19.40
N LEU A 113 40.46 1.43 19.46
CA LEU A 113 39.87 2.49 20.26
C LEU A 113 39.40 2.01 21.65
N GLU A 114 39.49 0.71 21.91
CA GLU A 114 38.96 0.03 23.10
C GLU A 114 37.53 0.45 23.44
N ASN A 115 36.68 0.57 22.41
CA ASN A 115 35.30 1.02 22.55
C ASN A 115 34.31 0.11 21.83
N ILE A 116 33.03 0.31 22.11
CA ILE A 116 31.92 -0.35 21.41
C ILE A 116 31.06 0.66 20.68
N SER A 117 30.36 0.18 19.67
CA SER A 117 29.36 0.96 18.93
C SER A 117 28.20 0.06 18.52
N ILE A 118 26.98 0.57 18.64
CA ILE A 118 25.77 -0.03 18.06
C ILE A 118 25.81 0.28 16.57
N ILE A 119 25.85 -0.76 15.74
CA ILE A 119 25.95 -0.64 14.28
C ILE A 119 24.66 -1.04 13.55
N ASP A 120 23.69 -1.58 14.29
CA ASP A 120 22.35 -1.96 13.83
C ASP A 120 21.44 -2.01 15.06
N SER A 121 20.19 -1.57 14.92
CA SER A 121 19.23 -1.55 16.02
C SER A 121 17.79 -1.82 15.59
N TYR A 122 17.07 -2.58 16.42
CA TYR A 122 15.64 -2.76 16.34
C TYR A 122 15.01 -2.46 17.70
N ILE A 123 13.98 -1.61 17.71
CA ILE A 123 13.30 -1.15 18.93
C ILE A 123 11.82 -1.49 18.82
N SER A 124 11.27 -2.12 19.86
CA SER A 124 9.84 -2.38 19.98
C SER A 124 9.35 -2.06 21.40
N LEU A 125 8.06 -1.79 21.55
CA LEU A 125 7.44 -1.47 22.83
C LEU A 125 6.36 -2.49 23.15
N LYS A 126 6.31 -2.95 24.39
CA LYS A 126 5.24 -3.82 24.89
C LYS A 126 4.70 -3.27 26.18
N ASN A 127 3.39 -3.27 26.34
CA ASN A 127 2.78 -2.93 27.61
C ASN A 127 2.77 -4.18 28.53
N GLU A 128 3.10 -4.03 29.81
CA GLU A 128 3.09 -5.13 30.80
C GLU A 128 1.74 -5.87 30.85
N ASN A 129 0.64 -5.15 30.59
CA ASN A 129 -0.72 -5.71 30.61
C ASN A 129 -1.17 -6.29 29.27
N GLN A 130 -0.37 -6.17 28.21
CA GLN A 130 -0.66 -6.72 26.89
C GLN A 130 0.04 -8.06 26.64
N PHE A 131 -0.12 -9.00 27.59
CA PHE A 131 -0.17 -10.43 27.23
C PHE A 131 -1.53 -10.76 26.61
N TYR A 132 -1.95 -10.03 25.57
CA TYR A 132 -2.85 -10.63 24.59
C TYR A 132 -1.96 -11.51 23.73
N ASN A 133 -1.59 -12.67 24.28
CA ASN A 133 -1.26 -13.82 23.46
C ASN A 133 -2.63 -14.34 23.03
N PRO A 134 -3.16 -13.96 21.85
CA PRO A 134 -4.49 -14.38 21.44
C PRO A 134 -4.50 -15.90 21.58
N LEU A 135 -5.31 -16.38 22.52
CA LEU A 135 -5.25 -17.75 23.01
C LEU A 135 -5.20 -18.70 21.82
N VAL A 136 -4.02 -19.28 21.69
CA VAL A 136 -3.58 -20.17 20.64
C VAL A 136 -4.43 -21.43 20.70
N ASN A 137 -5.61 -21.38 20.09
CA ASN A 137 -5.95 -22.45 19.17
C ASN A 137 -5.17 -22.16 17.90
N LYS A 138 -3.94 -22.69 17.83
CA LYS A 138 -3.15 -22.80 16.60
C LYS A 138 -3.99 -23.66 15.64
N ARG A 139 -5.02 -23.07 15.01
CA ARG A 139 -5.36 -23.53 13.67
C ARG A 139 -4.09 -23.30 12.88
N ASN A 140 -3.61 -24.37 12.26
CA ASN A 140 -2.52 -24.29 11.31
C ASN A 140 -2.98 -23.37 10.17
N VAL A 141 -2.78 -22.05 10.32
CA VAL A 141 -2.64 -21.12 9.20
C VAL A 141 -1.25 -21.35 8.56
N ASN A 142 -0.74 -22.59 8.59
CA ASN A 142 0.35 -23.08 7.78
C ASN A 142 -0.11 -23.32 6.32
N GLY A 143 -1.19 -22.66 5.90
CA GLY A 143 -1.62 -22.64 4.51
C GLY A 143 -0.54 -21.95 3.69
N ASN A 144 0.45 -22.73 3.25
CA ASN A 144 1.42 -22.32 2.25
C ASN A 144 0.63 -21.68 1.11
N ILE A 145 0.99 -20.46 0.71
CA ILE A 145 0.33 -19.72 -0.37
C ILE A 145 0.15 -20.58 -1.63
N GLU A 146 0.98 -21.59 -1.82
CA GLU A 146 0.86 -22.60 -2.88
C GLU A 146 -0.47 -23.38 -2.87
N THR A 147 -0.99 -23.76 -1.69
CA THR A 147 -2.33 -24.33 -1.53
C THR A 147 -3.39 -23.27 -1.80
N ASN A 148 -3.12 -22.01 -1.43
CA ASN A 148 -4.00 -20.87 -1.65
C ASN A 148 -4.07 -20.47 -3.14
N LYS A 149 -3.03 -20.72 -3.94
CA LYS A 149 -3.04 -20.50 -5.40
C LYS A 149 -4.17 -21.30 -6.04
N LYS A 150 -4.31 -22.60 -5.73
CA LYS A 150 -5.40 -23.40 -6.30
C LYS A 150 -6.78 -22.82 -5.98
N LEU A 151 -6.98 -22.31 -4.76
CA LEU A 151 -8.24 -21.71 -4.32
C LEU A 151 -8.50 -20.33 -4.96
N LEU A 152 -7.45 -19.53 -5.14
CA LEU A 152 -7.51 -18.19 -5.76
C LEU A 152 -7.70 -18.22 -7.28
N PHE A 153 -7.18 -19.25 -7.97
CA PHE A 153 -7.11 -19.27 -9.44
C PHE A 153 -8.10 -20.26 -10.10
N SER A 154 -8.65 -21.26 -9.41
CA SER A 154 -9.50 -22.29 -10.04
C SER A 154 -10.92 -21.83 -10.40
N SER A 155 -11.43 -20.78 -9.77
CA SER A 155 -12.86 -20.41 -9.81
C SER A 155 -13.22 -19.29 -10.80
N ILE A 156 -12.23 -18.63 -11.42
CA ILE A 156 -12.48 -17.50 -12.33
C ILE A 156 -12.83 -18.00 -13.73
N GLN A 157 -12.33 -19.16 -14.13
CA GLN A 157 -12.44 -19.63 -15.51
C GLN A 157 -13.81 -20.20 -15.88
N GLU A 158 -14.67 -20.54 -14.92
CA GLU A 158 -15.87 -21.36 -15.21
C GLU A 158 -17.16 -20.57 -15.49
N ASN A 159 -17.26 -19.27 -15.21
CA ASN A 159 -18.56 -18.55 -15.29
C ASN A 159 -18.52 -17.02 -15.56
N SER A 160 -17.48 -16.48 -16.22
CA SER A 160 -17.46 -15.05 -16.55
C SER A 160 -18.30 -14.77 -17.81
N ILE A 161 -19.41 -14.04 -17.63
CA ILE A 161 -20.02 -13.28 -18.72
C ILE A 161 -18.91 -12.38 -19.28
N LYS A 162 -18.73 -12.37 -20.61
CA LYS A 162 -17.81 -11.45 -21.30
C LYS A 162 -18.09 -10.04 -20.77
N TRP A 163 -17.09 -9.34 -20.25
CA TRP A 163 -17.31 -8.11 -19.47
C TRP A 163 -18.03 -7.00 -20.25
N TRP A 164 -17.88 -6.97 -21.58
CA TRP A 164 -18.60 -6.09 -22.50
C TRP A 164 -20.03 -6.54 -22.84
N LYS A 165 -20.54 -7.56 -22.15
CA LYS A 165 -21.92 -8.03 -22.20
C LYS A 165 -22.60 -7.94 -20.83
N ASP A 166 -21.96 -7.33 -19.84
CA ASP A 166 -22.56 -7.04 -18.55
C ASP A 166 -23.49 -5.82 -18.69
N GLU A 167 -24.73 -6.07 -19.12
CA GLU A 167 -25.73 -5.02 -19.42
C GLU A 167 -25.93 -4.05 -18.27
N GLU A 168 -25.86 -4.55 -17.03
CA GLU A 168 -26.06 -3.74 -15.84
C GLU A 168 -24.90 -2.77 -15.62
N ILE A 169 -23.65 -3.24 -15.70
CA ILE A 169 -22.49 -2.34 -15.59
C ILE A 169 -22.44 -1.37 -16.78
N ILE A 170 -22.77 -1.84 -17.98
CA ILE A 170 -22.84 -1.00 -19.19
C ILE A 170 -23.85 0.14 -19.02
N ASP A 171 -25.04 -0.13 -18.47
CA ASP A 171 -26.03 0.91 -18.19
C ASP A 171 -25.53 1.94 -17.17
N LEU A 172 -24.84 1.49 -16.12
CA LEU A 172 -24.21 2.39 -15.14
C LEU A 172 -23.13 3.26 -15.79
N CYS A 173 -22.28 2.69 -16.65
CA CYS A 173 -21.25 3.43 -17.39
C CYS A 173 -21.86 4.45 -18.35
N LYS A 174 -22.93 4.10 -19.09
CA LYS A 174 -23.64 5.02 -19.98
C LYS A 174 -24.10 6.27 -19.24
N ASN A 175 -24.74 6.05 -18.10
CA ASN A 175 -25.39 7.09 -17.31
C ASN A 175 -24.43 7.84 -16.36
N SER A 176 -23.17 7.42 -16.25
CA SER A 176 -22.19 8.10 -15.40
C SER A 176 -21.86 9.50 -15.95
N ARG A 177 -21.48 10.42 -15.07
CA ARG A 177 -20.98 11.75 -15.46
C ARG A 177 -19.55 11.87 -14.98
N GLU A 178 -18.62 12.19 -15.86
CA GLU A 178 -17.22 12.34 -15.48
C GLU A 178 -16.76 13.73 -15.95
N THR A 179 -16.76 14.71 -15.06
CA THR A 179 -16.48 16.11 -15.46
C THR A 179 -14.99 16.41 -15.48
N ILE A 180 -14.21 15.71 -14.64
CA ILE A 180 -12.76 15.88 -14.54
C ILE A 180 -12.05 15.39 -15.81
N LYS A 181 -11.03 16.13 -16.29
CA LYS A 181 -10.23 15.75 -17.47
C LYS A 181 -9.41 14.48 -17.22
N ALA A 182 -9.24 13.63 -18.24
CA ALA A 182 -8.46 12.39 -18.18
C ALA A 182 -7.07 12.57 -17.53
N ASN A 183 -6.34 13.65 -17.85
CA ASN A 183 -5.02 13.90 -17.27
C ASN A 183 -5.01 13.90 -15.73
N LEU A 184 -6.09 14.38 -15.10
CA LEU A 184 -6.18 14.48 -13.65
C LEU A 184 -6.45 13.10 -13.03
N TYR A 185 -7.27 12.28 -13.69
CA TYR A 185 -7.53 10.89 -13.28
C TYR A 185 -6.28 10.02 -13.28
N THR A 186 -5.21 10.36 -14.02
CA THR A 186 -3.94 9.61 -13.96
C THR A 186 -3.34 9.56 -12.55
N ARG A 187 -3.71 10.49 -11.66
CA ARG A 187 -3.26 10.52 -10.26
C ARG A 187 -3.75 9.32 -9.44
N SER A 188 -4.75 8.58 -9.94
CA SER A 188 -5.30 7.38 -9.28
C SER A 188 -4.60 6.07 -9.64
N ILE A 189 -3.83 6.05 -10.74
CA ILE A 189 -3.23 4.82 -11.28
C ILE A 189 -1.93 4.47 -10.55
N THR A 190 -1.02 5.43 -10.49
CA THR A 190 0.24 5.29 -9.76
C THR A 190 0.23 6.32 -8.64
N LYS A 191 0.14 5.87 -7.39
CA LYS A 191 0.46 6.78 -6.27
C LYS A 191 1.97 6.93 -6.20
N SER A 192 2.53 7.77 -7.07
CA SER A 192 3.94 8.18 -7.05
C SER A 192 4.01 9.70 -6.99
N VAL A 193 3.65 10.24 -5.84
CA VAL A 193 4.02 11.59 -5.42
C VAL A 193 4.07 11.52 -3.91
N ARG A 194 5.25 11.77 -3.32
CA ARG A 194 5.52 11.93 -1.87
C ARG A 194 4.32 11.48 -1.06
N PHE A 195 4.25 10.19 -0.69
CA PHE A 195 3.09 9.45 -0.13
C PHE A 195 2.16 10.19 0.87
N ARG A 196 2.53 11.37 1.32
CA ARG A 196 1.87 12.22 2.31
C ARG A 196 1.22 13.47 1.69
N ASN A 197 1.34 13.67 0.37
CA ASN A 197 0.72 14.76 -0.40
C ASN A 197 -0.33 14.25 -1.42
N THR A 198 -0.66 12.96 -1.41
CA THR A 198 -1.81 12.43 -2.17
C THR A 198 -3.07 13.16 -1.75
N HIS A 199 -4.04 13.35 -2.64
CA HIS A 199 -5.34 13.85 -2.20
C HIS A 199 -6.05 12.73 -1.45
N PRO A 200 -6.69 12.96 -0.30
CA PRO A 200 -7.33 11.91 0.50
C PRO A 200 -8.41 11.12 -0.27
N GLU A 201 -9.06 11.71 -1.27
CA GLU A 201 -9.97 10.98 -2.17
C GLU A 201 -9.25 9.86 -2.95
N ILE A 202 -7.98 10.06 -3.33
CA ILE A 202 -7.17 9.04 -4.02
C ILE A 202 -6.81 7.91 -3.04
N ASP A 203 -6.66 8.23 -1.75
CA ASP A 203 -6.42 7.22 -0.72
C ASP A 203 -7.66 6.34 -0.50
N CYS A 204 -8.85 6.96 -0.42
CA CYS A 204 -10.13 6.25 -0.42
C CYS A 204 -10.32 5.40 -1.68
N ALA A 205 -10.03 5.97 -2.85
CA ALA A 205 -10.15 5.30 -4.14
C ALA A 205 -9.27 4.05 -4.26
N ALA A 206 -8.06 4.07 -3.70
CA ALA A 206 -7.17 2.92 -3.70
C ALA A 206 -7.67 1.78 -2.79
N ILE A 207 -8.27 2.13 -1.64
CA ILE A 207 -8.93 1.15 -0.77
C ILE A 207 -10.10 0.51 -1.53
N LEU A 208 -10.96 1.33 -2.14
CA LEU A 208 -12.09 0.82 -2.94
C LEU A 208 -11.64 -0.04 -4.13
N SER A 209 -10.60 0.36 -4.86
CA SER A 209 -10.11 -0.39 -6.01
C SER A 209 -9.53 -1.75 -5.61
N ASP A 210 -8.84 -1.83 -4.47
CA ASP A 210 -8.44 -3.12 -3.90
C ASP A 210 -9.67 -3.97 -3.50
N MET A 211 -10.71 -3.38 -2.90
CA MET A 211 -11.93 -4.10 -2.53
C MET A 211 -12.73 -4.61 -3.74
N MET A 212 -12.61 -3.95 -4.89
CA MET A 212 -13.19 -4.41 -6.16
C MET A 212 -12.46 -5.65 -6.72
N SER A 213 -11.23 -5.94 -6.31
CA SER A 213 -10.46 -7.07 -6.83
C SER A 213 -11.07 -8.43 -6.45
N TYR A 214 -11.15 -9.35 -7.41
CA TYR A 214 -11.51 -10.74 -7.12
C TYR A 214 -10.55 -11.37 -6.10
N ARG A 215 -9.26 -11.00 -6.14
CA ARG A 215 -8.26 -11.49 -5.20
C ARG A 215 -8.60 -11.12 -3.77
N SER A 216 -9.03 -9.87 -3.55
CA SER A 216 -9.50 -9.40 -2.25
C SER A 216 -10.74 -10.15 -1.78
N ALA A 217 -11.71 -10.37 -2.66
CA ALA A 217 -12.91 -11.13 -2.32
C ALA A 217 -12.56 -12.57 -1.91
N ALA A 218 -11.69 -13.24 -2.66
CA ALA A 218 -11.27 -14.61 -2.36
C ALA A 218 -10.45 -14.72 -1.07
N LEU A 219 -9.57 -13.75 -0.79
CA LEU A 219 -8.85 -13.66 0.48
C LEU A 219 -9.80 -13.40 1.65
N ALA A 220 -10.77 -12.49 1.51
CA ALA A 220 -11.77 -12.24 2.54
C ALA A 220 -12.57 -13.51 2.88
N TYR A 221 -12.97 -14.29 1.88
CA TYR A 221 -13.62 -15.59 2.09
C TYR A 221 -12.71 -16.60 2.76
N PHE A 222 -11.42 -16.61 2.43
CA PHE A 222 -10.44 -17.46 3.09
C PHE A 222 -10.31 -17.12 4.58
N PHE A 223 -10.41 -15.83 4.94
CA PHE A 223 -10.39 -15.39 6.34
C PHE A 223 -11.75 -15.46 7.03
N LYS A 224 -12.83 -15.82 6.32
CA LYS A 224 -14.19 -15.89 6.86
C LYS A 224 -14.21 -16.77 8.11
N SER A 225 -14.77 -16.22 9.17
CA SER A 225 -14.75 -16.81 10.51
C SER A 225 -16.11 -16.62 11.19
N GLY A 226 -16.29 -17.23 12.37
CA GLY A 226 -17.53 -17.10 13.14
C GLY A 226 -17.66 -15.80 13.92
N SER A 227 -16.56 -15.02 14.05
CA SER A 227 -16.49 -13.79 14.85
C SER A 227 -15.51 -12.78 14.25
N ILE A 228 -15.71 -11.49 14.52
CA ILE A 228 -14.82 -10.41 14.04
C ILE A 228 -13.42 -10.55 14.65
N GLU A 229 -13.32 -11.02 15.90
CA GLU A 229 -12.07 -11.30 16.59
C GLU A 229 -11.26 -12.39 15.87
N GLU A 230 -11.90 -13.50 15.49
CA GLU A 230 -11.25 -14.57 14.74
C GLU A 230 -10.84 -14.10 13.32
N LEU A 231 -11.64 -13.25 12.68
CA LEU A 231 -11.31 -12.64 11.39
C LEU A 231 -10.02 -11.82 11.50
N ILE A 232 -9.95 -10.91 12.47
CA ILE A 232 -8.78 -10.04 12.70
C ILE A 232 -7.53 -10.87 12.94
N MET A 233 -7.64 -11.92 13.75
CA MET A 233 -6.53 -12.83 14.02
C MET A 233 -6.05 -13.56 12.76
N ASN A 234 -6.98 -14.07 11.95
CA ASN A 234 -6.64 -14.75 10.70
C ASN A 234 -5.93 -13.80 9.72
N VAL A 235 -6.41 -12.56 9.59
CA VAL A 235 -5.79 -11.52 8.74
C VAL A 235 -4.40 -11.16 9.26
N HIS A 236 -4.23 -10.98 10.57
CA HIS A 236 -2.96 -10.61 11.17
C HIS A 236 -1.89 -11.70 11.02
N GLU A 237 -2.23 -12.95 11.37
CA GLU A 237 -1.30 -14.07 11.22
C GLU A 237 -0.93 -14.29 9.75
N PHE A 238 -1.90 -14.12 8.84
CA PHE A 238 -1.60 -14.18 7.41
C PHE A 238 -0.63 -13.07 6.99
N ALA A 239 -0.88 -11.82 7.37
CA ALA A 239 -0.03 -10.69 7.02
C ALA A 239 1.39 -10.91 7.55
N LYS A 240 1.54 -11.33 8.81
CA LYS A 240 2.84 -11.59 9.45
C LYS A 240 3.68 -12.65 8.73
N ILE A 241 3.03 -13.69 8.20
CA ILE A 241 3.72 -14.79 7.48
C ILE A 241 4.01 -14.38 6.03
N ASN A 242 3.09 -13.67 5.39
CA ASN A 242 3.07 -13.52 3.94
C ASN A 242 3.42 -12.13 3.44
N MET A 243 3.53 -11.15 4.32
CA MET A 243 3.90 -9.77 4.00
C MET A 243 5.08 -9.37 4.87
N LYS A 244 6.04 -8.68 4.26
CA LYS A 244 7.19 -8.09 4.94
C LYS A 244 7.24 -6.61 4.58
N LEU A 245 7.54 -5.76 5.56
CA LEU A 245 7.74 -4.35 5.32
C LEU A 245 8.89 -4.15 4.31
N ARG A 246 8.63 -3.39 3.23
CA ARG A 246 9.61 -3.06 2.21
C ARG A 246 10.65 -2.09 2.78
N THR A 247 11.88 -2.57 2.95
CA THR A 247 13.04 -1.74 3.28
C THR A 247 13.74 -1.36 1.98
N SER A 248 13.45 -0.16 1.44
CA SER A 248 14.12 0.32 0.24
C SER A 248 15.50 0.90 0.58
N GLU A 249 16.55 0.11 0.42
CA GLU A 249 17.93 0.60 0.42
C GLU A 249 18.24 1.25 -0.95
N VAL A 250 18.53 2.55 -0.96
CA VAL A 250 19.04 3.25 -2.13
C VAL A 250 20.54 3.40 -1.94
N GLY A 251 21.33 2.59 -2.65
CA GLY A 251 22.77 2.78 -2.74
C GLY A 251 23.09 4.04 -3.54
N ASN A 252 23.91 4.94 -2.98
CA ASN A 252 24.49 6.03 -3.74
C ASN A 252 25.84 5.61 -4.37
N GLN A 253 26.37 6.43 -5.28
CA GLN A 253 27.67 6.20 -5.94
C GLN A 253 28.88 6.21 -4.98
N THR A 254 28.69 6.64 -3.72
CA THR A 254 29.75 6.63 -2.69
C THR A 254 29.71 5.39 -1.79
N GLY A 255 28.86 4.41 -2.10
CA GLY A 255 28.75 3.15 -1.35
C GLY A 255 27.90 3.24 -0.08
N TYR A 256 27.25 4.37 0.19
CA TYR A 256 26.30 4.52 1.29
C TYR A 256 24.90 4.13 0.80
N THR A 257 24.32 3.14 1.47
CA THR A 257 22.90 2.81 1.34
C THR A 257 22.10 3.70 2.29
N TYR A 258 21.18 4.48 1.75
CA TYR A 258 20.16 5.16 2.56
C TYR A 258 18.85 4.41 2.43
N THR A 259 18.23 4.08 3.55
CA THR A 259 16.87 3.57 3.61
C THR A 259 15.90 4.72 3.34
N VAL A 260 15.53 4.95 2.08
CA VAL A 260 14.58 6.01 1.72
C VAL A 260 13.15 5.47 1.86
N GLN A 261 12.75 5.00 3.04
CA GLN A 261 11.39 4.46 3.21
C GLN A 261 10.30 5.55 3.18
N GLU A 262 10.65 6.80 3.52
CA GLU A 262 9.64 7.83 3.84
C GLU A 262 9.49 8.96 2.84
N LEU A 263 10.50 9.16 2.00
CA LEU A 263 10.49 10.09 0.87
C LEU A 263 10.44 9.33 -0.46
N SER A 264 10.23 8.01 -0.39
CA SER A 264 10.28 7.14 -1.55
C SER A 264 9.28 7.64 -2.59
N LEU A 265 9.77 7.90 -3.81
CA LEU A 265 8.94 8.11 -4.99
C LEU A 265 8.41 6.76 -5.51
N LEU A 266 8.51 5.69 -4.71
CA LEU A 266 8.12 4.37 -5.13
C LEU A 266 6.62 4.36 -5.43
N PRO A 267 6.19 3.67 -6.48
CA PRO A 267 4.78 3.48 -6.73
C PRO A 267 4.16 2.70 -5.56
N GLN A 268 3.00 3.17 -5.08
CA GLN A 268 2.10 2.30 -4.32
C GLN A 268 1.45 1.30 -5.27
N HIS A 269 1.43 0.04 -4.86
CA HIS A 269 0.83 -1.06 -5.58
C HIS A 269 -0.50 -1.44 -4.93
N ASN A 270 -1.47 -1.80 -5.77
CA ASN A 270 -2.67 -2.49 -5.32
C ASN A 270 -2.34 -3.96 -4.96
N ILE A 271 -3.28 -4.64 -4.32
CA ILE A 271 -3.11 -6.04 -3.91
C ILE A 271 -2.77 -6.95 -5.11
N ASP A 272 -3.30 -6.65 -6.29
CA ASP A 272 -3.06 -7.48 -7.47
C ASP A 272 -1.61 -7.39 -7.95
N GLU A 273 -1.07 -6.18 -7.95
CA GLU A 273 0.31 -5.92 -8.31
C GLU A 273 1.29 -6.43 -7.26
N LEU A 274 1.00 -6.27 -5.96
CA LEU A 274 1.84 -6.78 -4.86
C LEU A 274 2.07 -8.28 -4.96
N TYR A 275 1.00 -9.03 -5.22
CA TYR A 275 1.09 -10.47 -5.38
C TYR A 275 1.76 -10.88 -6.70
N ALA A 276 1.70 -10.04 -7.74
CA ALA A 276 2.46 -10.27 -8.96
C ALA A 276 3.97 -10.04 -8.78
N LEU A 277 4.38 -9.11 -7.90
CA LEU A 277 5.78 -8.88 -7.51
C LEU A 277 6.35 -10.01 -6.63
N LYS A 278 5.49 -10.87 -6.07
CA LYS A 278 5.89 -11.91 -5.13
C LYS A 278 6.84 -12.91 -5.79
N LYS A 279 8.07 -13.01 -5.27
CA LYS A 279 9.00 -14.08 -5.61
C LYS A 279 8.55 -15.40 -4.97
N GLU A 280 8.82 -16.52 -5.63
CA GLU A 280 8.42 -17.83 -5.11
C GLU A 280 8.97 -18.08 -3.70
N LYS A 281 8.09 -18.56 -2.79
CA LYS A 281 8.41 -18.88 -1.39
C LYS A 281 8.87 -17.70 -0.50
N LEU A 282 8.92 -16.47 -1.01
CA LEU A 282 9.25 -15.29 -0.22
C LEU A 282 7.98 -14.51 0.15
N PRO A 283 7.93 -13.84 1.32
CA PRO A 283 6.88 -12.89 1.65
C PRO A 283 6.79 -11.76 0.60
N VAL A 284 5.60 -11.18 0.45
CA VAL A 284 5.36 -9.99 -0.36
C VAL A 284 5.99 -8.79 0.33
N GLU A 285 6.83 -8.04 -0.38
CA GLU A 285 7.39 -6.79 0.13
C GLU A 285 6.40 -5.64 -0.08
N ALA A 286 5.86 -5.12 1.02
CA ALA A 286 4.85 -4.08 1.04
C ALA A 286 5.26 -2.90 1.92
N SER A 287 4.94 -1.68 1.51
CA SER A 287 5.03 -0.46 2.31
C SER A 287 3.97 -0.43 3.41
N CYS A 288 4.13 0.50 4.35
CA CYS A 288 3.18 0.68 5.45
C CYS A 288 1.75 1.00 4.95
N VAL A 289 1.64 1.77 3.85
CA VAL A 289 0.34 2.09 3.21
C VAL A 289 -0.31 0.86 2.63
N GLU A 290 0.46 0.01 1.96
CA GLU A 290 -0.02 -1.23 1.32
C GLU A 290 -0.49 -2.25 2.36
N ILE A 291 0.23 -2.37 3.49
CA ILE A 291 -0.18 -3.21 4.62
C ILE A 291 -1.48 -2.67 5.23
N THR A 292 -1.54 -1.37 5.50
CA THR A 292 -2.74 -0.73 6.06
C THR A 292 -3.96 -0.92 5.13
N ASN A 293 -3.77 -0.71 3.83
CA ASN A 293 -4.79 -0.98 2.81
C ASN A 293 -5.24 -2.45 2.87
N PHE A 294 -4.30 -3.39 2.93
CA PHE A 294 -4.63 -4.81 3.08
C PHE A 294 -5.52 -5.07 4.30
N TYR A 295 -5.18 -4.55 5.48
CA TYR A 295 -6.00 -4.74 6.68
C TYR A 295 -7.40 -4.13 6.53
N ILE A 296 -7.52 -2.87 6.11
CA ILE A 296 -8.83 -2.24 5.97
C ILE A 296 -9.72 -2.98 4.97
N ASN A 297 -9.15 -3.45 3.86
CA ASN A 297 -9.86 -4.22 2.85
C ASN A 297 -10.36 -5.56 3.39
N MET A 298 -9.47 -6.33 4.04
CA MET A 298 -9.82 -7.66 4.53
C MET A 298 -10.84 -7.59 5.67
N LEU A 299 -10.71 -6.61 6.56
CA LEU A 299 -11.65 -6.42 7.66
C LEU A 299 -13.01 -5.93 7.17
N ARG A 300 -13.07 -4.96 6.23
CA ARG A 300 -14.33 -4.50 5.64
C ARG A 300 -15.04 -5.61 4.88
N LEU A 301 -14.35 -6.27 3.96
CA LEU A 301 -14.92 -7.39 3.19
C LEU A 301 -15.27 -8.58 4.10
N GLY A 302 -14.55 -8.77 5.20
CA GLY A 302 -14.84 -9.80 6.21
C GLY A 302 -16.06 -9.51 7.10
N GLY A 303 -16.66 -8.33 7.01
CA GLY A 303 -17.91 -7.97 7.71
C GLY A 303 -17.76 -6.93 8.83
N MET A 304 -16.58 -6.34 9.01
CA MET A 304 -16.44 -5.19 9.90
C MET A 304 -17.10 -3.97 9.27
N LYS A 305 -18.04 -3.31 9.96
CA LYS A 305 -18.72 -2.09 9.47
C LYS A 305 -17.75 -0.91 9.30
N SER A 306 -17.96 -0.01 8.34
CA SER A 306 -17.07 1.15 8.12
C SER A 306 -16.97 2.05 9.33
N GLU A 307 -18.04 2.22 10.10
CA GLU A 307 -18.02 3.03 11.31
C GLU A 307 -17.07 2.49 12.40
N ASN A 308 -16.62 1.25 12.26
CA ASN A 308 -15.73 0.55 13.18
C ASN A 308 -14.32 0.39 12.62
N ILE A 309 -13.99 0.96 11.46
CA ILE A 309 -12.64 0.87 10.89
C ILE A 309 -12.29 2.08 10.04
N PHE A 310 -11.10 2.61 10.26
CA PHE A 310 -10.53 3.69 9.45
C PHE A 310 -9.01 3.62 9.50
N VAL A 311 -8.39 4.32 8.56
CA VAL A 311 -6.96 4.55 8.52
C VAL A 311 -6.68 5.94 9.08
N THR A 312 -5.82 5.99 10.09
CA THR A 312 -5.23 7.23 10.57
C THR A 312 -3.88 7.41 9.90
N ILE A 313 -3.69 8.55 9.23
CA ILE A 313 -2.44 8.91 8.57
C ILE A 313 -1.76 9.96 9.44
N GLN A 314 -0.62 9.57 10.01
CA GLN A 314 0.28 10.45 10.73
C GLN A 314 1.36 10.96 9.78
N PRO A 315 2.10 12.02 10.13
CA PRO A 315 3.12 12.57 9.22
C PRO A 315 4.17 11.55 8.80
N PHE A 316 4.33 10.43 9.51
CA PHE A 316 5.33 9.39 9.21
C PHE A 316 4.77 7.96 9.10
N HIS A 317 3.47 7.76 9.31
CA HIS A 317 2.95 6.41 9.52
C HIS A 317 1.49 6.28 9.11
N TYR A 318 1.10 5.07 8.71
CA TYR A 318 -0.27 4.69 8.40
C TYR A 318 -0.69 3.66 9.43
N LEU A 319 -1.81 3.90 10.08
CA LEU A 319 -2.33 3.06 11.16
C LEU A 319 -3.73 2.61 10.82
N THR A 320 -3.96 1.30 10.79
CA THR A 320 -5.32 0.77 10.73
C THR A 320 -5.91 0.78 12.12
N TYR A 321 -6.93 1.58 12.32
CA TYR A 321 -7.70 1.57 13.55
C TYR A 321 -8.97 0.76 13.35
N PHE A 322 -9.37 0.00 14.37
CA PHE A 322 -10.66 -0.65 14.39
C PHE A 322 -11.26 -0.82 15.79
N LYS A 323 -12.57 -1.05 15.83
CA LYS A 323 -13.36 -1.27 17.06
C LYS A 323 -13.79 -2.72 17.19
N ILE A 324 -13.60 -3.30 18.38
CA ILE A 324 -14.15 -4.61 18.78
C ILE A 324 -14.91 -4.42 20.10
N GLY A 325 -16.20 -4.77 20.10
CA GLY A 325 -17.08 -4.52 21.25
C GLY A 325 -17.04 -3.04 21.66
N ASN A 326 -16.61 -2.75 22.89
CA ASN A 326 -16.43 -1.40 23.41
C ASN A 326 -14.97 -0.91 23.41
N SER A 327 -14.06 -1.68 22.83
CA SER A 327 -12.63 -1.38 22.83
C SER A 327 -12.14 -1.02 21.43
N TYR A 328 -11.10 -0.21 21.40
CA TYR A 328 -10.46 0.26 20.20
C TYR A 328 -9.07 -0.32 20.07
N TYR A 329 -8.64 -0.53 18.84
CA TYR A 329 -7.39 -1.19 18.53
C TYR A 329 -6.69 -0.47 17.38
N ILE A 330 -5.37 -0.52 17.39
CA ILE A 330 -4.51 -0.08 16.30
C ILE A 330 -3.71 -1.28 15.83
N GLU A 331 -3.75 -1.54 14.55
CA GLU A 331 -2.72 -2.34 13.90
C GLU A 331 -1.56 -1.42 13.53
N ASN A 332 -0.40 -1.76 14.07
CA ASN A 332 0.90 -1.30 13.64
C ASN A 332 1.58 -2.52 12.99
N THR A 333 2.48 -2.33 12.03
CA THR A 333 2.99 -3.34 11.10
C THR A 333 3.40 -4.70 11.70
N ASN A 334 3.68 -4.78 12.99
CA ASN A 334 4.08 -6.00 13.70
C ASN A 334 3.08 -6.48 14.78
N GLU A 335 2.08 -5.68 15.15
CA GLU A 335 1.22 -5.96 16.30
C GLU A 335 -0.15 -5.28 16.23
N ILE A 336 -1.14 -5.95 16.82
CA ILE A 336 -2.45 -5.36 17.11
C ILE A 336 -2.46 -4.95 18.58
N MET A 337 -2.63 -3.66 18.81
CA MET A 337 -2.58 -3.05 20.13
C MET A 337 -3.95 -2.55 20.54
N ARG A 338 -4.42 -2.97 21.71
CA ARG A 338 -5.59 -2.31 22.34
C ARG A 338 -5.22 -0.88 22.73
N MET A 339 -6.13 0.04 22.47
CA MET A 339 -5.99 1.43 22.85
C MET A 339 -6.41 1.68 24.29
N SER A 340 -5.68 2.58 24.96
CA SER A 340 -5.94 2.98 26.35
C SER A 340 -5.60 4.47 26.51
N PRO A 341 -6.41 5.26 27.23
CA PRO A 341 -6.05 6.64 27.58
C PRO A 341 -4.81 6.71 28.47
N LYS A 342 -4.43 5.58 29.09
CA LYS A 342 -3.21 5.45 29.89
C LYS A 342 -2.02 4.96 29.09
N ARG A 343 -2.16 4.60 27.81
CA ARG A 343 -1.00 4.18 27.01
C ARG A 343 -0.31 5.41 26.41
N LEU A 344 1.01 5.40 26.39
CA LEU A 344 1.79 6.42 25.71
C LEU A 344 1.88 6.11 24.20
N TYR A 345 1.66 7.10 23.36
CA TYR A 345 1.83 7.01 21.91
C TYR A 345 2.85 8.05 21.45
N GLY A 346 3.91 7.62 20.78
CA GLY A 346 5.02 8.50 20.39
C GLY A 346 4.65 9.58 19.37
N ASP A 347 3.52 9.43 18.67
CA ASP A 347 2.95 10.47 17.82
C ASP A 347 1.42 10.52 18.00
N THR A 348 0.90 11.72 18.22
CA THR A 348 -0.51 12.00 18.52
C THR A 348 -1.17 12.83 17.43
N ASP A 349 -0.37 13.39 16.52
CA ASP A 349 -0.85 14.36 15.54
C ASP A 349 -1.37 13.61 14.31
N VAL A 350 -2.66 13.73 14.04
CA VAL A 350 -3.30 13.09 12.88
C VAL A 350 -3.31 14.07 11.72
N SER A 351 -2.62 13.71 10.64
CA SER A 351 -2.65 14.51 9.41
C SER A 351 -3.91 14.23 8.60
N ARG A 352 -4.40 12.99 8.58
CA ARG A 352 -5.63 12.62 7.86
C ARG A 352 -6.30 11.42 8.48
N ILE A 353 -7.59 11.31 8.26
CA ILE A 353 -8.38 10.11 8.49
C ILE A 353 -8.97 9.72 7.14
N VAL A 354 -8.86 8.46 6.77
CA VAL A 354 -9.49 7.92 5.56
C VAL A 354 -10.16 6.59 5.86
N SER A 355 -11.22 6.30 5.14
CA SER A 355 -11.90 4.99 5.10
C SER A 355 -12.14 4.66 3.62
N PRO A 356 -12.85 3.57 3.26
CA PRO A 356 -13.14 3.32 1.85
C PRO A 356 -13.85 4.49 1.15
N ILE A 357 -14.74 5.21 1.85
CA ILE A 357 -15.58 6.24 1.22
C ILE A 357 -15.42 7.63 1.84
N TYR A 358 -14.97 7.72 3.09
CA TYR A 358 -14.92 8.96 3.86
C TYR A 358 -13.50 9.41 4.16
N TYR A 359 -13.28 10.73 4.18
CA TYR A 359 -12.01 11.33 4.60
C TYR A 359 -12.14 12.67 5.32
N LEU A 360 -11.11 13.00 6.11
CA LEU A 360 -10.86 14.30 6.71
C LEU A 360 -9.34 14.56 6.68
N ASP A 361 -8.90 15.70 6.14
CA ASP A 361 -7.48 16.03 6.07
C ASP A 361 -7.06 17.18 6.99
N ALA A 362 -5.75 17.42 7.08
CA ALA A 362 -5.14 18.45 7.92
C ALA A 362 -5.57 19.88 7.59
N SER A 363 -6.08 20.14 6.37
CA SER A 363 -6.63 21.45 6.00
C SER A 363 -8.07 21.64 6.48
N GLY A 364 -8.69 20.55 6.96
CA GLY A 364 -10.10 20.50 7.34
C GLY A 364 -11.03 20.18 6.17
N GLN A 365 -10.51 19.74 5.02
CA GLN A 365 -11.33 19.28 3.90
C GLN A 365 -11.91 17.90 4.21
N THR A 366 -13.21 17.74 4.00
CA THR A 366 -13.91 16.48 4.26
C THR A 366 -15.08 16.24 3.32
N ASN A 367 -15.35 14.97 3.04
CA ASN A 367 -16.58 14.50 2.40
C ASN A 367 -17.53 13.78 3.39
N ILE A 368 -17.27 13.88 4.69
CA ILE A 368 -18.04 13.22 5.75
C ILE A 368 -19.31 14.04 6.06
N PRO A 369 -20.50 13.41 6.11
CA PRO A 369 -21.71 14.04 6.64
C PRO A 369 -21.55 14.60 8.03
N LYS A 370 -22.30 15.64 8.38
CA LYS A 370 -22.17 16.30 9.69
C LYS A 370 -22.45 15.32 10.84
N GLU A 371 -23.42 14.45 10.67
CA GLU A 371 -23.86 13.45 11.63
C GLU A 371 -22.77 12.41 11.88
N VAL A 372 -22.16 11.91 10.80
CA VAL A 372 -21.04 10.94 10.86
C VAL A 372 -19.80 11.58 11.47
N LEU A 373 -19.50 12.83 11.09
CA LEU A 373 -18.36 13.57 11.60
C LEU A 373 -18.50 13.87 13.10
N SER A 374 -19.70 14.24 13.56
CA SER A 374 -19.97 14.47 14.99
C SER A 374 -19.77 13.18 15.79
N ASN A 375 -20.23 12.04 15.25
CA ASN A 375 -19.99 10.73 15.85
C ASN A 375 -18.51 10.35 15.82
N LEU A 376 -17.76 10.72 14.77
CA LEU A 376 -16.32 10.50 14.67
C LEU A 376 -15.55 11.28 15.74
N TYR A 377 -15.81 12.59 15.88
CA TYR A 377 -15.20 13.41 16.94
C TYR A 377 -15.51 12.84 18.32
N LYS A 378 -16.79 12.52 18.59
CA LYS A 378 -17.19 11.90 19.85
C LYS A 378 -16.44 10.58 20.11
N LYS A 379 -16.31 9.72 19.10
CA LYS A 379 -15.54 8.46 19.20
C LYS A 379 -14.08 8.70 19.55
N TYR A 380 -13.45 9.72 18.94
CA TYR A 380 -12.07 10.07 19.25
C TYR A 380 -11.93 10.69 20.64
N GLU A 381 -12.80 11.63 21.02
CA GLU A 381 -12.78 12.23 22.36
C GLU A 381 -13.00 11.21 23.48
N GLU A 382 -13.96 10.28 23.31
CA GLU A 382 -14.30 9.28 24.34
C GLU A 382 -13.38 8.05 24.31
N GLY A 383 -12.95 7.64 23.11
CA GLY A 383 -12.31 6.35 22.87
C GLY A 383 -10.83 6.39 22.51
N ILE A 384 -10.37 7.49 21.94
CA ILE A 384 -8.98 7.71 21.48
C ILE A 384 -8.56 9.15 21.80
N PRO A 385 -8.65 9.61 23.07
CA PRO A 385 -8.44 11.02 23.41
C PRO A 385 -7.02 11.51 23.10
N ILE A 386 -6.13 10.58 22.77
CA ILE A 386 -4.73 10.82 22.52
C ILE A 386 -4.49 11.34 21.09
N PHE A 387 -5.37 11.06 20.13
CA PHE A 387 -5.19 11.59 18.76
C PHE A 387 -5.89 12.93 18.59
N LYS A 388 -5.13 13.92 18.12
CA LYS A 388 -5.66 15.23 17.76
C LYS A 388 -6.15 15.20 16.33
N LEU A 389 -7.48 15.16 16.17
CA LEU A 389 -8.08 15.22 14.85
C LEU A 389 -8.01 16.60 14.24
N PRO A 390 -7.86 16.71 12.90
CA PRO A 390 -8.05 17.97 12.20
C PRO A 390 -9.45 18.53 12.45
N GLU A 391 -9.59 19.85 12.49
CA GLU A 391 -10.89 20.51 12.51
C GLU A 391 -11.45 20.60 11.10
N ALA A 392 -12.68 20.13 10.87
CA ALA A 392 -13.34 20.26 9.59
C ALA A 392 -13.68 21.73 9.30
N SER A 393 -13.12 22.27 8.22
CA SER A 393 -13.25 23.67 7.80
C SER A 393 -13.96 23.82 6.46
N SER A 394 -13.86 22.81 5.58
CA SER A 394 -14.41 22.84 4.23
C SER A 394 -15.04 21.51 3.84
N LYS A 395 -16.20 21.58 3.19
CA LYS A 395 -16.99 20.43 2.76
C LYS A 395 -16.94 20.31 1.25
N GLN A 396 -16.49 19.17 0.74
CA GLN A 396 -16.45 18.88 -0.68
C GLN A 396 -16.99 17.47 -0.93
N ASN A 397 -17.79 17.31 -1.99
CA ASN A 397 -18.32 16.01 -2.41
C ASN A 397 -18.96 15.20 -1.28
N ILE A 398 -19.71 15.85 -0.37
CA ILE A 398 -20.29 15.19 0.80
C ILE A 398 -21.13 13.99 0.36
N LEU A 399 -20.75 12.81 0.82
CA LEU A 399 -21.41 11.56 0.47
C LEU A 399 -22.50 11.26 1.51
N PRO A 400 -23.69 10.79 1.10
CA PRO A 400 -24.75 10.45 2.05
C PRO A 400 -24.33 9.32 3.00
N PHE A 401 -25.01 9.16 4.14
CA PHE A 401 -24.73 8.07 5.07
C PHE A 401 -25.00 6.70 4.42
N GLU A 402 -26.03 6.64 3.59
CA GLU A 402 -26.46 5.49 2.80
C GLU A 402 -25.46 5.13 1.69
N ALA A 403 -24.44 5.96 1.46
CA ALA A 403 -23.35 5.63 0.56
C ALA A 403 -22.62 4.38 1.02
N ASP A 404 -22.53 4.11 2.33
CA ASP A 404 -21.88 2.91 2.86
C ASP A 404 -22.84 1.71 2.78
N LYS A 405 -22.57 0.78 1.86
CA LYS A 405 -23.33 -0.48 1.78
C LYS A 405 -22.62 -1.58 2.57
N ASP A 406 -23.41 -2.37 3.28
CA ASP A 406 -22.92 -3.58 3.93
C ASP A 406 -22.78 -4.69 2.88
N ILE A 407 -21.63 -4.77 2.21
CA ILE A 407 -21.29 -5.83 1.24
C ILE A 407 -20.07 -6.57 1.77
N ASN A 408 -20.25 -7.84 2.16
CA ASN A 408 -19.22 -8.60 2.85
C ASN A 408 -19.40 -10.13 2.67
N VAL A 409 -18.49 -10.92 3.24
CA VAL A 409 -18.51 -12.40 3.15
C VAL A 409 -19.69 -13.07 3.85
N ASN A 410 -20.40 -12.37 4.74
CA ASN A 410 -21.55 -12.92 5.47
C ASN A 410 -22.85 -12.84 4.67
N ASN A 411 -22.93 -11.94 3.68
CA ASN A 411 -24.11 -11.75 2.84
C ASN A 411 -23.90 -12.11 1.36
N CYS A 412 -22.81 -12.80 1.06
CA CYS A 412 -22.53 -13.41 -0.23
C CYS A 412 -22.28 -14.92 0.00
N VAL A 413 -22.52 -15.74 -1.02
CA VAL A 413 -22.30 -17.20 -0.98
C VAL A 413 -20.91 -17.57 -1.50
N THR A 414 -20.40 -16.85 -2.50
CA THR A 414 -19.09 -17.11 -3.12
C THR A 414 -18.20 -15.88 -3.21
N PRO A 415 -16.86 -16.04 -3.34
CA PRO A 415 -15.95 -14.94 -3.66
C PRO A 415 -16.35 -14.16 -4.91
N MET A 416 -16.81 -14.87 -5.94
CA MET A 416 -17.25 -14.28 -7.20
C MET A 416 -18.47 -13.39 -7.02
N GLU A 417 -19.44 -13.82 -6.21
CA GLU A 417 -20.62 -12.99 -5.88
C GLU A 417 -20.21 -11.72 -5.12
N LEU A 418 -19.31 -11.84 -4.13
CA LEU A 418 -18.79 -10.69 -3.38
C LEU A 418 -18.08 -9.68 -4.30
N HIS A 419 -17.18 -10.17 -5.15
CA HIS A 419 -16.49 -9.36 -6.17
C HIS A 419 -17.49 -8.63 -7.07
N LYS A 420 -18.45 -9.36 -7.69
CA LYS A 420 -19.44 -8.77 -8.60
C LYS A 420 -20.32 -7.73 -7.90
N ARG A 421 -20.82 -8.03 -6.70
CA ARG A 421 -21.65 -7.11 -5.91
C ARG A 421 -20.89 -5.86 -5.51
N PHE A 422 -19.65 -5.98 -5.05
CA PHE A 422 -18.85 -4.83 -4.64
C PHE A 422 -18.47 -3.96 -5.83
N LYS A 423 -18.03 -4.58 -6.94
CA LYS A 423 -17.77 -3.89 -8.21
C LYS A 423 -19.00 -3.11 -8.67
N LYS A 424 -20.16 -3.76 -8.81
CA LYS A 424 -21.43 -3.11 -9.17
C LYS A 424 -21.75 -1.93 -8.27
N TYR A 425 -21.61 -2.09 -6.95
CA TYR A 425 -21.83 -1.00 -5.99
C TYR A 425 -20.93 0.21 -6.26
N VAL A 426 -19.64 0.01 -6.55
CA VAL A 426 -18.74 1.13 -6.87
C VAL A 426 -19.17 1.83 -8.17
N PHE A 427 -19.57 1.08 -9.21
CA PHE A 427 -20.11 1.66 -10.44
C PHE A 427 -21.41 2.44 -10.22
N GLU A 428 -22.35 1.89 -9.44
CA GLU A 428 -23.60 2.58 -9.07
C GLU A 428 -23.32 3.90 -8.35
N MET A 429 -22.36 3.89 -7.42
CA MET A 429 -22.00 5.06 -6.64
C MET A 429 -21.21 6.09 -7.44
N SER A 430 -20.35 5.66 -8.37
CA SER A 430 -19.68 6.57 -9.30
C SER A 430 -20.68 7.28 -10.21
N MET A 431 -21.71 6.58 -10.68
CA MET A 431 -22.80 7.18 -11.46
C MET A 431 -23.59 8.22 -10.63
N LYS A 432 -23.96 7.87 -9.38
CA LYS A 432 -24.74 8.75 -8.50
C LYS A 432 -23.94 9.94 -7.96
N HIS A 433 -22.66 9.74 -7.71
CA HIS A 433 -21.74 10.71 -7.12
C HIS A 433 -20.52 10.85 -8.02
N PRO A 434 -20.67 11.56 -9.16
CA PRO A 434 -19.58 11.77 -10.11
C PRO A 434 -18.40 12.48 -9.44
N ASP A 435 -17.18 12.20 -9.93
CA ASP A 435 -15.92 12.77 -9.43
C ASP A 435 -15.61 12.55 -7.92
N SER A 436 -16.38 11.70 -7.24
CA SER A 436 -16.17 11.25 -5.84
C SER A 436 -15.14 10.10 -5.75
N PRO A 437 -14.74 9.64 -4.53
CA PRO A 437 -13.85 8.50 -4.38
C PRO A 437 -14.23 7.26 -5.20
N PHE A 438 -15.51 7.03 -5.48
CA PHE A 438 -15.99 5.92 -6.31
C PHE A 438 -15.57 6.06 -7.79
N THR A 439 -15.63 7.27 -8.34
CA THR A 439 -15.18 7.54 -9.70
C THR A 439 -13.66 7.45 -9.80
N TRP A 440 -12.93 7.93 -8.80
CA TRP A 440 -11.49 7.72 -8.74
C TRP A 440 -11.12 6.24 -8.59
N ALA A 441 -11.95 5.44 -7.91
CA ALA A 441 -11.72 4.02 -7.69
C ALA A 441 -11.83 3.19 -8.99
N ILE A 442 -12.80 3.47 -9.87
CA ILE A 442 -12.90 2.75 -11.16
C ILE A 442 -11.65 2.97 -12.04
N TYR A 443 -11.07 4.17 -12.00
CA TYR A 443 -9.79 4.46 -12.65
C TYR A 443 -8.61 3.78 -11.96
N SER A 444 -8.52 3.86 -10.62
CA SER A 444 -7.49 3.17 -9.84
C SER A 444 -7.53 1.65 -10.01
N TYR A 445 -8.73 1.09 -10.22
CA TYR A 445 -8.95 -0.32 -10.53
C TYR A 445 -8.45 -0.70 -11.93
N GLN A 446 -8.20 0.28 -12.81
CA GLN A 446 -7.70 0.10 -14.16
C GLN A 446 -8.63 -0.69 -15.09
N THR A 447 -9.95 -0.56 -14.89
CA THR A 447 -10.93 -1.18 -15.80
C THR A 447 -11.06 -0.40 -17.11
N LEU A 448 -11.27 -1.11 -18.21
CA LEU A 448 -11.63 -0.53 -19.50
C LEU A 448 -13.06 -0.01 -19.53
N MET A 449 -13.92 -0.36 -18.57
CA MET A 449 -15.29 0.15 -18.42
C MET A 449 -15.31 1.54 -17.79
N VAL A 450 -14.71 2.53 -18.44
CA VAL A 450 -14.65 3.93 -18.00
C VAL A 450 -14.90 4.85 -19.19
N LYS A 451 -15.36 6.09 -18.98
CA LYS A 451 -15.55 7.03 -20.10
C LYS A 451 -14.25 7.63 -20.63
N LYS A 452 -13.15 7.55 -19.87
CA LYS A 452 -11.86 8.15 -20.26
C LYS A 452 -10.69 7.17 -20.18
N PRO A 453 -10.68 6.08 -20.96
CA PRO A 453 -9.58 5.11 -20.95
C PRO A 453 -8.23 5.71 -21.37
N GLN A 454 -8.19 6.90 -21.99
CA GLN A 454 -6.97 7.66 -22.28
C GLN A 454 -6.08 7.85 -21.04
N VAL A 455 -6.67 7.83 -19.84
CA VAL A 455 -5.97 7.87 -18.54
C VAL A 455 -4.81 6.87 -18.49
N TYR A 456 -4.96 5.68 -19.06
CA TYR A 456 -3.96 4.61 -18.98
C TYR A 456 -2.75 4.88 -19.90
N ILE A 457 -2.97 5.44 -21.10
CA ILE A 457 -1.89 5.92 -21.98
C ILE A 457 -1.18 7.11 -21.32
N LEU A 458 -1.94 8.09 -20.82
CA LEU A 458 -1.38 9.28 -20.16
C LEU A 458 -0.57 8.94 -18.90
N SER A 459 -1.01 7.95 -18.12
CA SER A 459 -0.24 7.43 -16.97
C SER A 459 1.07 6.79 -17.44
N SER A 460 1.00 5.94 -18.47
CA SER A 460 2.17 5.27 -19.05
C SER A 460 3.22 6.26 -19.59
N LEU A 461 2.78 7.34 -20.24
CA LEU A 461 3.65 8.42 -20.74
C LEU A 461 4.30 9.25 -19.62
N LYS A 462 3.73 9.25 -18.41
CA LYS A 462 4.34 9.94 -17.25
C LYS A 462 5.43 9.10 -16.58
N SER A 463 5.46 7.78 -16.83
CA SER A 463 6.40 6.86 -16.17
C SER A 463 7.86 7.08 -16.59
N GLN A 464 8.76 7.17 -15.61
CA GLN A 464 10.20 7.23 -15.83
C GLN A 464 10.77 5.90 -16.33
N GLU A 465 10.23 4.78 -15.85
CA GLU A 465 10.65 3.44 -16.28
C GLU A 465 10.44 3.24 -17.78
N VAL A 466 9.30 3.71 -18.30
CA VAL A 466 8.98 3.66 -19.73
C VAL A 466 9.92 4.56 -20.54
N LYS A 467 10.15 5.80 -20.09
CA LYS A 467 11.09 6.74 -20.75
C LYS A 467 12.52 6.20 -20.82
N MET A 468 12.99 5.57 -19.75
CA MET A 468 14.33 4.97 -19.68
C MET A 468 14.47 3.75 -20.59
N LEU A 469 13.40 2.97 -20.75
CA LEU A 469 13.40 1.87 -21.70
C LEU A 469 13.33 2.38 -23.14
N SER A 470 12.43 3.33 -23.41
CA SER A 470 12.20 3.84 -24.76
C SER A 470 13.48 4.43 -25.37
N SER A 471 14.32 5.10 -24.57
CA SER A 471 15.60 5.65 -25.03
C SER A 471 16.62 4.60 -25.50
N LYS A 472 16.33 3.31 -25.32
CA LYS A 472 17.16 2.18 -25.76
C LYS A 472 16.57 1.45 -26.97
N LEU A 473 15.34 1.77 -27.36
CA LEU A 473 14.57 1.03 -28.38
C LEU A 473 14.22 1.94 -29.57
N ASN A 474 15.23 2.24 -30.39
CA ASN A 474 15.16 3.35 -31.36
C ASN A 474 14.37 3.06 -32.66
N THR A 475 13.98 1.82 -32.92
CA THR A 475 13.23 1.43 -34.14
C THR A 475 12.05 0.54 -33.80
N LEU A 476 11.07 0.45 -34.71
CA LEU A 476 9.87 -0.35 -34.51
C LEU A 476 10.21 -1.84 -34.37
N GLU A 477 11.08 -2.35 -35.22
CA GLU A 477 11.55 -3.74 -35.18
C GLU A 477 12.22 -4.04 -33.83
N VAL A 478 13.07 -3.14 -33.32
CA VAL A 478 13.73 -3.31 -32.02
C VAL A 478 12.71 -3.31 -30.87
N ILE A 479 11.66 -2.49 -30.94
CA ILE A 479 10.57 -2.51 -29.97
C ILE A 479 9.83 -3.85 -30.03
N LEU A 480 9.43 -4.31 -31.22
CA LEU A 480 8.69 -5.56 -31.39
C LEU A 480 9.50 -6.76 -30.91
N ASP A 481 10.79 -6.82 -31.26
CA ASP A 481 11.69 -7.88 -30.84
C ASP A 481 11.92 -7.86 -29.32
N TRP A 482 12.02 -6.67 -28.73
CA TRP A 482 12.10 -6.54 -27.27
C TRP A 482 10.82 -7.06 -26.60
N ILE A 483 9.64 -6.69 -27.10
CA ILE A 483 8.36 -7.17 -26.54
C ILE A 483 8.29 -8.69 -26.65
N ARG A 484 8.57 -9.28 -27.83
CA ARG A 484 8.57 -10.74 -28.03
C ARG A 484 9.53 -11.47 -27.09
N GLY A 485 10.74 -10.93 -26.89
CA GLY A 485 11.77 -11.56 -26.07
C GLY A 485 11.61 -11.36 -24.56
N ASN A 486 10.91 -10.31 -24.12
CA ASN A 486 10.89 -9.91 -22.71
C ASN A 486 9.50 -9.96 -22.06
N ILE A 487 8.40 -9.99 -22.82
CA ILE A 487 7.05 -9.94 -22.29
C ILE A 487 6.36 -11.29 -22.48
N LYS A 488 6.11 -11.99 -21.37
CA LYS A 488 5.38 -13.26 -21.35
C LYS A 488 3.88 -13.02 -21.45
N GLU A 489 3.16 -14.01 -21.95
CA GLU A 489 1.69 -13.95 -22.03
C GLU A 489 1.04 -13.91 -20.63
N GLY A 490 -0.08 -13.18 -20.52
CA GLY A 490 -0.89 -13.06 -19.30
C GLY A 490 -0.86 -11.68 -18.65
N SER A 491 -1.70 -11.46 -17.63
CA SER A 491 -1.83 -10.19 -16.91
C SER A 491 -1.54 -10.36 -15.41
N ILE A 492 -1.26 -9.25 -14.71
CA ILE A 492 -1.21 -9.22 -13.24
C ILE A 492 -2.62 -9.25 -12.63
N PHE A 493 -3.60 -8.81 -13.41
CA PHE A 493 -5.01 -8.79 -13.04
C PHE A 493 -5.67 -10.12 -13.37
N LEU A 494 -6.63 -10.50 -12.53
CA LEU A 494 -7.43 -11.70 -12.74
C LEU A 494 -8.63 -11.42 -13.65
N GLU A 495 -9.07 -10.17 -13.66
CA GLU A 495 -10.25 -9.72 -14.37
C GLU A 495 -9.86 -9.22 -15.78
N GLU A 496 -10.51 -9.77 -16.80
CA GLU A 496 -10.13 -9.54 -18.21
C GLU A 496 -10.38 -8.09 -18.66
N GLU A 497 -11.32 -7.38 -18.04
CA GLU A 497 -11.63 -5.98 -18.34
C GLU A 497 -10.56 -5.00 -17.88
N ARG A 498 -9.54 -5.44 -17.13
CA ARG A 498 -8.53 -4.54 -16.56
C ARG A 498 -7.28 -4.51 -17.42
N ILE A 499 -6.67 -3.33 -17.55
CA ILE A 499 -5.51 -3.11 -18.40
C ILE A 499 -4.28 -2.69 -17.59
N MET A 500 -3.14 -3.29 -17.87
CA MET A 500 -1.85 -2.88 -17.31
C MET A 500 -1.34 -1.63 -18.02
N THR A 501 -0.79 -0.68 -17.27
CA THR A 501 -0.02 0.42 -17.87
C THR A 501 1.31 -0.10 -18.43
N ALA A 502 1.93 0.65 -19.34
CA ALA A 502 3.18 0.22 -19.97
C ALA A 502 4.30 -0.03 -18.93
N ASP A 503 4.37 0.75 -17.86
CA ASP A 503 5.34 0.54 -16.78
C ASP A 503 5.09 -0.75 -16.00
N GLN A 504 3.83 -1.11 -15.75
CA GLN A 504 3.48 -2.40 -15.16
C GLN A 504 3.89 -3.55 -16.09
N THR A 505 3.62 -3.45 -17.40
CA THR A 505 4.05 -4.47 -18.38
C THR A 505 5.57 -4.65 -18.38
N ILE A 506 6.34 -3.55 -18.32
CA ILE A 506 7.80 -3.56 -18.26
C ILE A 506 8.32 -4.18 -16.96
N ARG A 507 7.76 -3.79 -15.81
CA ARG A 507 8.16 -4.22 -14.47
C ARG A 507 7.90 -5.69 -14.24
N HIS A 508 6.73 -6.17 -14.67
CA HIS A 508 6.27 -7.54 -14.43
C HIS A 508 6.67 -8.53 -15.52
N LYS A 509 7.18 -8.04 -16.66
CA LYS A 509 7.58 -8.88 -17.81
C LYS A 509 6.45 -9.77 -18.31
N LYS A 510 5.21 -9.26 -18.23
CA LYS A 510 3.98 -9.93 -18.61
C LYS A 510 3.02 -8.95 -19.26
N GLY A 511 2.24 -9.40 -20.23
CA GLY A 511 1.15 -8.64 -20.80
C GLY A 511 0.24 -9.53 -21.65
N SER A 512 -1.07 -9.35 -21.49
CA SER A 512 -2.07 -9.85 -22.42
C SER A 512 -2.07 -9.01 -23.71
N PRO A 513 -2.78 -9.39 -24.80
CA PRO A 513 -2.77 -8.64 -26.05
C PRO A 513 -3.06 -7.13 -25.87
N LYS A 514 -4.01 -6.76 -25.01
CA LYS A 514 -4.33 -5.36 -24.68
C LYS A 514 -3.22 -4.62 -23.92
N ASP A 515 -2.50 -5.33 -23.06
CA ASP A 515 -1.37 -4.77 -22.29
C ASP A 515 -0.14 -4.57 -23.20
N LYS A 516 0.06 -5.47 -24.17
CA LYS A 516 1.07 -5.33 -25.23
C LYS A 516 0.72 -4.20 -26.19
N ALA A 517 -0.55 -4.02 -26.55
CA ALA A 517 -1.02 -2.90 -27.35
C ALA A 517 -0.74 -1.55 -26.67
N MET A 518 -1.04 -1.45 -25.36
CA MET A 518 -0.67 -0.30 -24.52
C MET A 518 0.84 -0.03 -24.56
N LEU A 519 1.65 -1.06 -24.33
CA LEU A 519 3.11 -0.92 -24.33
C LEU A 519 3.66 -0.47 -25.69
N LEU A 520 3.21 -1.10 -26.78
CA LEU A 520 3.64 -0.77 -28.14
C LEU A 520 3.24 0.67 -28.51
N SER A 521 1.99 1.05 -28.27
CA SER A 521 1.48 2.42 -28.49
C SER A 521 2.36 3.48 -27.82
N VAL A 522 2.72 3.26 -26.56
CA VAL A 522 3.50 4.22 -25.76
C VAL A 522 4.98 4.26 -26.17
N LEU A 523 5.61 3.11 -26.40
CA LEU A 523 7.02 3.06 -26.84
C LEU A 523 7.21 3.65 -28.24
N SER A 524 6.26 3.40 -29.15
CA SER A 524 6.29 3.97 -30.51
C SER A 524 6.10 5.49 -30.49
N TYR A 525 5.28 6.01 -29.58
CA TYR A 525 5.13 7.45 -29.36
C TYR A 525 6.45 8.09 -28.88
N PHE A 526 7.09 7.51 -27.85
CA PHE A 526 8.34 8.08 -27.32
C PHE A 526 9.50 8.10 -28.32
N ASN A 527 9.53 7.16 -29.25
CA ASN A 527 10.59 7.05 -30.25
C ASN A 527 10.29 7.79 -31.57
N CYS A 528 9.22 8.62 -31.62
CA CYS A 528 8.79 9.30 -32.84
C CYS A 528 8.55 8.33 -34.03
N ILE A 529 8.26 7.07 -33.73
CA ILE A 529 7.84 6.07 -34.70
C ILE A 529 6.39 6.35 -35.08
N SER A 530 5.60 6.82 -34.11
CA SER A 530 4.22 7.24 -34.25
C SER A 530 4.07 8.69 -33.79
N GLU A 531 3.36 9.52 -34.54
CA GLU A 531 2.94 10.86 -34.13
C GLU A 531 1.77 10.76 -33.15
N GLU A 532 0.83 9.84 -33.44
CA GLU A 532 -0.26 9.43 -32.57
C GLU A 532 -0.38 7.92 -32.61
N SER A 533 -0.92 7.33 -31.54
CA SER A 533 -1.14 5.88 -31.47
C SER A 533 -2.43 5.56 -30.71
N GLU A 534 -3.05 4.46 -31.11
CA GLU A 534 -4.33 3.99 -30.56
C GLU A 534 -4.21 2.56 -30.06
N VAL A 535 -4.89 2.29 -28.94
CA VAL A 535 -5.12 0.95 -28.40
C VAL A 535 -6.55 0.58 -28.72
N ILE A 536 -6.73 -0.55 -29.40
CA ILE A 536 -8.05 -1.06 -29.79
C ILE A 536 -8.23 -2.46 -29.22
N VAL A 537 -9.34 -2.69 -28.53
CA VAL A 537 -9.72 -3.99 -27.98
C VAL A 537 -11.01 -4.45 -28.64
N THR A 538 -11.00 -5.67 -29.17
CA THR A 538 -12.15 -6.31 -29.82
C THR A 538 -12.59 -7.53 -29.03
N ASP A 539 -13.69 -8.14 -29.46
CA ASP A 539 -14.22 -9.35 -28.83
C ASP A 539 -13.41 -10.63 -29.10
N ILE A 540 -12.40 -10.55 -29.97
CA ILE A 540 -11.49 -11.63 -30.32
C ILE A 540 -9.99 -11.30 -30.14
N GLY A 541 -9.62 -10.02 -30.00
CA GLY A 541 -8.22 -9.62 -29.97
C GLY A 541 -7.96 -8.19 -29.47
N ALA A 542 -6.71 -7.74 -29.61
CA ALA A 542 -6.34 -6.36 -29.33
C ALA A 542 -5.24 -5.89 -30.28
N TYR A 543 -5.28 -4.62 -30.64
CA TYR A 543 -4.46 -4.03 -31.69
C TYR A 543 -3.83 -2.73 -31.22
N ALA A 544 -2.66 -2.42 -31.77
CA ALA A 544 -2.07 -1.10 -31.72
C ALA A 544 -2.10 -0.50 -33.13
N VAL A 545 -2.65 0.71 -33.26
CA VAL A 545 -2.63 1.46 -34.53
C VAL A 545 -1.63 2.59 -34.39
N LEU A 546 -0.65 2.63 -35.31
CA LEU A 546 0.45 3.59 -35.29
C LEU A 546 0.33 4.55 -36.47
N TYR A 547 0.10 5.84 -36.20
CA TYR A 547 -0.05 6.89 -37.20
C TYR A 547 1.27 7.64 -37.45
N LYS A 548 1.66 7.78 -38.72
CA LYS A 548 2.81 8.60 -39.16
C LYS A 548 2.55 9.18 -40.54
N ASN A 549 2.66 10.51 -40.69
CA ASN A 549 2.49 11.18 -41.99
C ASN A 549 1.16 10.84 -42.69
N SER A 550 0.04 10.86 -41.95
CA SER A 550 -1.30 10.47 -42.43
C SER A 550 -1.45 9.01 -42.89
N LYS A 551 -0.44 8.17 -42.70
CA LYS A 551 -0.54 6.72 -42.88
C LYS A 551 -0.66 6.05 -41.52
N TYR A 552 -1.30 4.89 -41.49
CA TYR A 552 -1.38 4.07 -40.29
C TYR A 552 -0.91 2.64 -40.56
N ASN A 553 -0.36 2.00 -39.53
CA ASN A 553 -0.06 0.58 -39.53
C ASN A 553 -0.79 -0.07 -38.36
N ILE A 554 -1.45 -1.20 -38.60
CA ILE A 554 -2.19 -1.94 -37.58
C ILE A 554 -1.34 -3.14 -37.17
N PHE A 555 -1.16 -3.32 -35.86
CA PHE A 555 -0.45 -4.47 -35.30
C PHE A 555 -1.42 -5.29 -34.45
N ASP A 556 -1.65 -6.55 -34.81
CA ASP A 556 -2.26 -7.52 -33.91
C ASP A 556 -1.27 -7.76 -32.75
N CYS A 557 -1.68 -7.44 -31.53
CA CYS A 557 -0.81 -7.52 -30.36
C CYS A 557 -0.79 -8.91 -29.71
N ASN A 558 -1.59 -9.85 -30.22
CA ASN A 558 -1.44 -11.26 -29.89
C ASN A 558 -0.21 -11.86 -30.58
N THR A 559 -0.09 -11.64 -31.89
CA THR A 559 1.01 -12.16 -32.73
C THR A 559 2.18 -11.19 -32.89
N LEU A 560 1.95 -9.90 -32.58
CA LEU A 560 2.88 -8.79 -32.82
C LEU A 560 3.26 -8.67 -34.30
N THR A 561 2.33 -8.96 -35.21
CA THR A 561 2.53 -8.81 -36.65
C THR A 561 1.65 -7.70 -37.22
N GLN A 562 2.15 -7.03 -38.26
CA GLN A 562 1.35 -6.05 -38.99
C GLN A 562 0.23 -6.76 -39.75
N VAL A 563 -0.98 -6.22 -39.66
CA VAL A 563 -2.18 -6.69 -40.34
C VAL A 563 -2.81 -5.55 -41.17
N ASN A 564 -3.69 -5.90 -42.10
CA ASN A 564 -4.34 -4.92 -42.98
C ASN A 564 -5.61 -4.34 -42.37
N GLU A 565 -6.28 -5.08 -41.48
CA GLU A 565 -7.54 -4.71 -40.88
C GLU A 565 -7.65 -5.21 -39.44
N ILE A 566 -8.58 -4.62 -38.69
CA ILE A 566 -8.93 -5.02 -37.33
C ILE A 566 -10.01 -6.08 -37.42
N GLU A 567 -9.81 -7.22 -36.78
CA GLU A 567 -10.80 -8.29 -36.76
C GLU A 567 -11.64 -8.27 -35.46
N GLY A 568 -12.92 -8.63 -35.60
CA GLY A 568 -13.90 -8.64 -34.52
C GLY A 568 -14.61 -7.31 -34.29
N SER A 569 -15.54 -7.31 -33.35
CA SER A 569 -16.30 -6.11 -32.96
C SER A 569 -15.47 -5.27 -32.00
N VAL A 570 -15.25 -4.00 -32.32
CA VAL A 570 -14.56 -3.06 -31.43
C VAL A 570 -15.38 -2.89 -30.15
N ILE A 571 -14.73 -3.08 -29.00
CA ILE A 571 -15.33 -2.88 -27.67
C ILE A 571 -14.91 -1.53 -27.12
N VAL A 572 -13.62 -1.23 -27.21
CA VAL A 572 -13.04 0.04 -26.76
C VAL A 572 -11.84 0.38 -27.63
N ALA A 573 -11.73 1.65 -28.01
CA ALA A 573 -10.62 2.20 -28.78
C ALA A 573 -10.22 3.55 -28.16
N PHE A 574 -8.93 3.80 -27.96
CA PHE A 574 -8.50 5.05 -27.34
C PHE A 574 -7.06 5.44 -27.67
N SER A 575 -6.85 6.74 -27.78
CA SER A 575 -5.55 7.40 -27.92
C SER A 575 -5.28 8.30 -26.71
N ARG A 576 -4.34 9.24 -26.84
CA ARG A 576 -4.11 10.30 -25.84
C ARG A 576 -5.28 11.29 -25.77
N GLU A 577 -5.94 11.53 -26.90
CA GLU A 577 -6.91 12.61 -27.07
C GLU A 577 -8.33 12.09 -27.25
N ASN A 578 -8.48 11.00 -28.00
CA ASN A 578 -9.77 10.46 -28.39
C ASN A 578 -10.04 9.13 -27.70
N ASN A 579 -11.32 8.81 -27.57
CA ASN A 579 -11.76 7.47 -27.21
C ASN A 579 -13.12 7.17 -27.83
N TRP A 580 -13.39 5.89 -27.93
CA TRP A 580 -14.65 5.29 -28.31
C TRP A 580 -14.85 4.03 -27.49
N ASN A 581 -16.09 3.75 -27.09
CA ASN A 581 -16.44 2.54 -26.37
C ASN A 581 -17.87 2.10 -26.74
N VAL A 582 -18.12 0.79 -26.68
CA VAL A 582 -19.39 0.18 -27.11
C VAL A 582 -20.59 0.63 -26.27
N TRP A 583 -20.35 1.12 -25.06
CA TRP A 583 -21.43 1.61 -24.20
C TRP A 583 -21.80 3.07 -24.52
N GLU A 584 -20.92 3.92 -25.04
CA GLU A 584 -21.31 5.28 -25.47
C GLU A 584 -22.01 5.32 -26.84
N SER A 585 -21.76 4.35 -27.71
CA SER A 585 -22.28 4.31 -29.09
C SER A 585 -23.62 3.58 -29.24
N ALA A 586 -24.13 2.94 -28.19
CA ALA A 586 -25.37 2.16 -28.21
C ALA A 586 -26.66 3.01 -28.16
N SER A 587 -26.65 4.24 -28.68
CA SER A 587 -27.86 4.88 -29.20
C SER A 587 -28.06 4.47 -30.67
N GLU A 588 -28.53 3.23 -30.87
CA GLU A 588 -29.18 2.60 -32.05
C GLU A 588 -28.89 3.01 -33.52
N TYR A 589 -27.96 3.90 -33.88
CA TYR A 589 -27.86 4.40 -35.27
C TYR A 589 -26.45 4.62 -35.87
N GLU A 590 -25.35 4.35 -35.16
CA GLU A 590 -24.00 4.67 -35.68
C GLU A 590 -23.00 3.49 -35.68
N LEU A 591 -23.46 2.23 -35.76
CA LEU A 591 -22.58 1.05 -35.68
C LEU A 591 -21.93 0.61 -37.01
N ASN A 592 -22.22 1.24 -38.15
CA ASN A 592 -21.75 0.79 -39.46
C ASN A 592 -20.78 1.74 -40.20
N GLU A 593 -20.41 2.91 -39.66
CA GLU A 593 -19.59 3.90 -40.41
C GLU A 593 -18.48 4.62 -39.62
N LYS A 594 -18.19 4.25 -38.37
CA LYS A 594 -17.05 4.78 -37.59
C LYS A 594 -16.20 3.64 -37.07
#